data_AF-A0A9D4U8G1-F1
#
_entry.id   AF-A0A9D4U8G1-F1
#
_cell.length_a   1.000
_cell.length_b   1.000
_cell.length_c   1.000
_cell.angle_alpha   90.00
_cell.angle_beta   90.00
_cell.angle_gamma   90.00
#
_symmetry.space_group_name_H-M   'P 1'
#
loop_
_entity.id
_entity.type
_entity.pdbx_description
1 polymer ?
#
loop_
_entity_poly.entity_id
_entity_poly.type
_entity_poly.pdbx_seq_one_letter_code
_entity_poly.pdbx_strand_id
1 'polypeptide(L)'
;MQVAICQSSCLCSLSSASLPRAHRKSFSAWKQLFSQNRFARHSRSNRPFSFPPVSLAAASLRAADPAMEGEEWVSFPFLSSPGKNLMEDIAASMATELGSCLNPTRTPADVRHFRNSQGNGEGSVTLRSGKAGSVIDFVLGSWLHCTLPFGALNIATLIGMSSLETDAPHLLFEFIQTGPNSLVVVLDLLPRKDLVIDTEYLKRFYEDATLESIKQELQKTPGAQRYEPPTLYIRCLTSPTCIMYKFEGTAEHSLDQIVQGAVSSAAKNVVKVWLESVLKLGKKMPGGDTQLLLGRDRMIKTKGVEVDLSSNMPRLFGQEIADRVVQAFRRGE
;
A
#
# COMPACT_ATOMS: atom_id res chain seq x y z
N MET A 1 17.47 -8.43 -11.02
CA MET A 1 18.11 -7.39 -10.18
C MET A 1 16.99 -6.75 -9.38
N GLN A 2 16.98 -6.95 -8.04
CA GLN A 2 15.82 -6.95 -7.14
C GLN A 2 15.39 -5.55 -6.64
N VAL A 3 14.08 -5.28 -6.66
CA VAL A 3 13.41 -4.03 -6.22
C VAL A 3 12.95 -4.13 -4.76
N ALA A 4 13.06 -3.01 -4.04
CA ALA A 4 13.24 -2.88 -2.60
C ALA A 4 11.99 -2.95 -1.71
N ILE A 5 11.06 -3.88 -1.95
CA ILE A 5 9.93 -4.09 -1.03
C ILE A 5 10.18 -5.23 -0.05
N CYS A 6 11.29 -5.97 -0.21
CA CYS A 6 11.21 -7.35 0.27
C CYS A 6 12.53 -8.14 0.32
N GLN A 7 13.69 -7.56 0.65
CA GLN A 7 14.91 -8.37 0.84
C GLN A 7 15.71 -7.96 2.07
N SER A 8 15.35 -8.57 3.19
CA SER A 8 16.34 -8.96 4.19
C SER A 8 16.40 -10.48 4.17
N SER A 9 17.61 -11.04 4.07
CA SER A 9 17.97 -12.47 4.11
C SER A 9 17.73 -13.33 2.86
N CYS A 10 18.79 -13.48 2.04
CA CYS A 10 19.20 -14.77 1.46
C CYS A 10 20.56 -14.66 0.74
N LEU A 11 21.63 -15.08 1.41
CA LEU A 11 22.89 -15.48 0.78
C LEU A 11 23.28 -16.85 1.33
N CYS A 12 22.90 -17.92 0.65
CA CYS A 12 23.69 -19.14 0.56
C CYS A 12 23.20 -20.02 -0.59
N SER A 13 24.16 -20.70 -1.21
CA SER A 13 24.05 -21.71 -2.26
C SER A 13 23.46 -21.28 -3.61
N LEU A 14 24.33 -21.05 -4.60
CA LEU A 14 24.51 -22.01 -5.70
C LEU A 14 25.76 -21.70 -6.55
N SER A 15 26.30 -22.78 -7.09
CA SER A 15 27.63 -22.99 -7.65
C SER A 15 27.90 -22.27 -8.96
N SER A 16 29.19 -21.97 -9.18
CA SER A 16 29.78 -21.30 -10.32
C SER A 16 29.98 -22.21 -11.53
N ALA A 17 29.31 -21.90 -12.64
CA ALA A 17 29.79 -22.04 -14.03
C ALA A 17 28.63 -21.51 -14.88
N SER A 18 28.67 -20.34 -15.52
CA SER A 18 29.61 -19.91 -16.55
C SER A 18 29.29 -18.45 -16.90
N LEU A 19 30.19 -17.49 -16.63
CA LEU A 19 30.05 -16.09 -17.11
C LEU A 19 31.45 -15.48 -17.39
N PRO A 20 31.59 -14.60 -18.40
CA PRO A 20 32.90 -14.11 -18.89
C PRO A 20 33.68 -13.21 -17.92
N ARG A 21 35.01 -13.22 -18.07
CA ARG A 21 36.02 -12.60 -17.18
C ARG A 21 35.87 -11.08 -16.91
N ALA A 22 35.10 -10.33 -17.71
CA ALA A 22 34.91 -8.88 -17.52
C ALA A 22 34.01 -8.52 -16.32
N HIS A 23 33.18 -9.45 -15.81
CA HIS A 23 32.26 -9.19 -14.69
C HIS A 23 32.86 -9.46 -13.29
N ARG A 24 34.08 -10.00 -13.19
CA ARG A 24 34.67 -10.38 -11.89
C ARG A 24 35.15 -9.20 -11.03
N LYS A 25 35.52 -8.07 -11.64
CA LYS A 25 36.05 -6.91 -10.91
C LYS A 25 34.98 -6.01 -10.30
N SER A 26 33.75 -6.05 -10.82
CA SER A 26 32.61 -5.32 -10.23
C SER A 26 32.09 -6.03 -8.97
N PHE A 27 32.11 -7.37 -8.93
CA PHE A 27 31.61 -8.17 -7.80
C PHE A 27 32.40 -8.00 -6.47
N SER A 28 33.67 -7.60 -6.51
CA SER A 28 34.50 -7.44 -5.30
C SER A 28 34.15 -6.18 -4.50
N ALA A 29 33.72 -5.10 -5.17
CA ALA A 29 33.26 -3.88 -4.52
C ALA A 29 31.91 -4.08 -3.80
N TRP A 30 31.06 -4.99 -4.31
CA TRP A 30 29.78 -5.34 -3.71
C TRP A 30 29.94 -6.19 -2.44
N LYS A 31 30.96 -7.06 -2.36
CA LYS A 31 31.20 -7.87 -1.14
C LYS A 31 31.69 -7.05 0.07
N GLN A 32 32.43 -5.96 -0.16
CA GLN A 32 33.04 -5.20 0.92
C GLN A 32 32.03 -4.35 1.71
N LEU A 33 30.98 -3.83 1.05
CA LEU A 33 29.91 -3.06 1.72
C LEU A 33 28.88 -3.91 2.47
N PHE A 34 28.73 -5.21 2.14
CA PHE A 34 27.74 -6.10 2.77
C PHE A 34 28.34 -7.09 3.79
N SER A 35 29.63 -6.97 4.15
CA SER A 35 30.29 -7.87 5.13
C SER A 35 30.30 -7.37 6.58
N GLN A 36 29.84 -6.14 6.85
CA GLN A 36 29.82 -5.57 8.20
C GLN A 36 28.38 -5.43 8.71
N ASN A 37 27.83 -6.50 9.27
CA ASN A 37 27.46 -6.54 10.69
C ASN A 37 26.60 -7.77 11.01
N ARG A 38 27.08 -8.51 12.00
CA ARG A 38 26.39 -9.62 12.65
C ARG A 38 25.24 -9.07 13.50
N PHE A 39 24.20 -9.89 13.60
CA PHE A 39 23.08 -9.77 14.52
C PHE A 39 23.43 -9.15 15.88
N ALA A 40 22.87 -7.98 16.16
CA ALA A 40 22.68 -7.50 17.53
C ALA A 40 21.22 -7.76 17.92
N ARG A 41 20.98 -8.82 18.70
CA ARG A 41 19.68 -9.05 19.37
C ARG A 41 19.48 -7.96 20.42
N HIS A 42 18.46 -7.12 20.24
CA HIS A 42 17.91 -6.31 21.34
C HIS A 42 16.51 -6.82 21.65
N SER A 43 16.40 -7.48 22.80
CA SER A 43 15.13 -7.82 23.46
C SER A 43 14.42 -6.53 23.87
N ARG A 44 13.21 -6.28 23.36
CA ARG A 44 12.30 -5.29 23.93
C ARG A 44 10.91 -5.91 24.15
N SER A 45 10.52 -5.84 25.42
CA SER A 45 9.22 -6.09 26.05
C SER A 45 8.00 -5.97 25.12
N ASN A 46 7.31 -7.09 24.88
CA ASN A 46 5.93 -7.14 24.40
C ASN A 46 4.98 -6.69 25.53
N ARG A 47 4.43 -5.48 25.44
CA ARG A 47 3.20 -5.11 26.17
C ARG A 47 2.04 -4.99 25.16
N PRO A 48 0.83 -5.45 25.52
CA PRO A 48 -0.31 -5.46 24.61
C PRO A 48 -0.81 -4.04 24.30
N PHE A 49 -1.16 -3.82 23.02
CA PHE A 49 -1.62 -2.54 22.49
C PHE A 49 -3.12 -2.31 22.75
N SER A 50 -3.49 -1.09 23.13
CA SER A 50 -4.87 -0.61 23.18
C SER A 50 -4.91 0.81 22.61
N PHE A 51 -5.74 1.03 21.59
CA PHE A 51 -6.10 2.38 21.17
C PHE A 51 -6.97 3.02 22.27
N PRO A 52 -6.71 4.27 22.69
CA PRO A 52 -7.57 4.92 23.67
C PRO A 52 -8.95 5.20 23.05
N PRO A 53 -10.05 5.00 23.78
CA PRO A 53 -11.34 5.53 23.38
C PRO A 53 -11.25 7.07 23.39
N VAL A 54 -11.76 7.71 22.34
CA VAL A 54 -11.83 9.17 22.25
C VAL A 54 -12.80 9.67 23.32
N SER A 55 -12.28 10.42 24.29
CA SER A 55 -13.05 11.05 25.37
C SER A 55 -13.95 12.15 24.82
N LEU A 56 -15.25 12.07 25.09
CA LEU A 56 -16.23 13.12 24.83
C LEU A 56 -16.00 14.29 25.79
N ALA A 57 -15.55 15.43 25.26
CA ALA A 57 -15.75 16.73 25.89
C ALA A 57 -16.63 17.57 24.97
N ALA A 58 -17.84 17.87 25.44
CA ALA A 58 -18.77 18.74 24.75
C ALA A 58 -18.30 20.20 24.85
N ALA A 59 -17.98 20.80 23.72
CA ALA A 59 -17.93 22.25 23.57
C ALA A 59 -18.71 22.61 22.30
N SER A 60 -19.92 23.13 22.52
CA SER A 60 -20.73 23.78 21.49
C SER A 60 -20.22 25.21 21.32
N LEU A 61 -19.88 25.59 20.08
CA LEU A 61 -20.26 26.87 19.47
C LEU A 61 -19.88 26.84 17.98
N ARG A 62 -20.86 27.18 17.14
CA ARG A 62 -20.82 27.17 15.69
C ARG A 62 -19.80 28.17 15.14
N ALA A 63 -19.00 27.72 14.19
CA ALA A 63 -18.73 28.46 12.95
C ALA A 63 -18.84 27.44 11.82
N ALA A 64 -19.77 27.66 10.89
CA ALA A 64 -19.80 26.90 9.65
C ALA A 64 -18.65 27.42 8.80
N ASP A 65 -17.58 26.62 8.68
CA ASP A 65 -16.49 26.92 7.73
C ASP A 65 -17.02 26.73 6.29
N PRO A 66 -16.93 27.76 5.44
CA PRO A 66 -17.31 27.66 4.04
C PRO A 66 -16.06 27.30 3.22
N ALA A 67 -15.76 26.01 3.06
CA ALA A 67 -14.94 25.48 1.97
C ALA A 67 -14.82 23.93 2.08
N MET A 68 -15.71 23.19 1.42
CA MET A 68 -15.57 21.73 1.23
C MET A 68 -15.95 21.34 -0.20
N GLU A 69 -15.60 22.19 -1.18
CA GLU A 69 -15.57 21.82 -2.59
C GLU A 69 -14.13 22.02 -3.09
N GLY A 70 -13.45 20.91 -3.39
CA GLY A 70 -12.25 20.94 -4.25
C GLY A 70 -10.87 20.72 -3.63
N GLU A 71 -10.71 20.30 -2.37
CA GLU A 71 -9.39 19.86 -1.91
C GLU A 71 -9.01 18.51 -2.53
N GLU A 72 -8.03 18.55 -3.43
CA GLU A 72 -7.32 17.38 -3.97
C GLU A 72 -6.70 16.58 -2.81
N TRP A 73 -7.16 15.34 -2.57
CA TRP A 73 -6.75 14.55 -1.41
C TRP A 73 -5.26 14.17 -1.44
N VAL A 74 -4.78 13.71 -2.60
CA VAL A 74 -3.39 13.30 -2.82
C VAL A 74 -3.04 13.47 -4.29
N SER A 75 -1.81 13.88 -4.56
CA SER A 75 -1.24 13.99 -5.91
C SER A 75 0.02 13.12 -6.03
N PHE A 76 0.38 12.73 -7.25
CA PHE A 76 1.47 11.79 -7.49
C PHE A 76 2.53 12.37 -8.45
N PRO A 77 3.34 13.35 -7.99
CA PRO A 77 4.13 14.21 -8.88
C PRO A 77 5.29 13.51 -9.61
N PHE A 78 5.74 12.34 -9.13
CA PHE A 78 6.91 11.63 -9.66
C PHE A 78 6.56 10.45 -10.58
N LEU A 79 5.28 10.16 -10.80
CA LEU A 79 4.85 9.14 -11.75
C LEU A 79 4.87 9.67 -13.19
N SER A 80 4.93 8.77 -14.18
CA SER A 80 4.64 9.15 -15.57
C SER A 80 3.21 9.64 -15.71
N SER A 81 2.90 10.42 -16.75
CA SER A 81 1.55 10.99 -16.93
C SER A 81 0.44 9.92 -16.88
N PRO A 82 0.56 8.73 -17.51
CA PRO A 82 -0.44 7.68 -17.36
C PRO A 82 -0.57 7.14 -15.92
N GLY A 83 0.55 6.96 -15.21
CA GLY A 83 0.54 6.50 -13.82
C GLY A 83 -0.08 7.54 -12.87
N LYS A 84 0.30 8.81 -13.04
CA LYS A 84 -0.26 9.95 -12.32
C LYS A 84 -1.78 10.02 -12.52
N ASN A 85 -2.23 10.07 -13.77
CA ASN A 85 -3.65 10.16 -14.09
C ASN A 85 -4.43 8.98 -13.49
N LEU A 86 -3.90 7.75 -13.57
CA LEU A 86 -4.54 6.59 -12.98
C LEU A 86 -4.72 6.72 -11.46
N MET A 87 -3.64 7.04 -10.75
CA MET A 87 -3.67 7.10 -9.29
C MET A 87 -4.53 8.28 -8.79
N GLU A 88 -4.48 9.43 -9.45
CA GLU A 88 -5.30 10.60 -9.12
C GLU A 88 -6.78 10.38 -9.46
N ASP A 89 -7.10 9.76 -10.60
CA ASP A 89 -8.48 9.38 -10.95
C ASP A 89 -9.10 8.46 -9.89
N ILE A 90 -8.34 7.47 -9.43
CA ILE A 90 -8.79 6.53 -8.39
C ILE A 90 -8.94 7.25 -7.06
N ALA A 91 -7.97 8.07 -6.66
CA ALA A 91 -8.06 8.85 -5.43
C ALA A 91 -9.25 9.82 -5.44
N ALA A 92 -9.51 10.47 -6.57
CA ALA A 92 -10.68 11.33 -6.77
C ALA A 92 -11.98 10.54 -6.65
N SER A 93 -12.09 9.39 -7.32
CA SER A 93 -13.25 8.51 -7.20
C SER A 93 -13.50 8.06 -5.75
N MET A 94 -12.46 7.66 -5.02
CA MET A 94 -12.57 7.33 -3.60
C MET A 94 -13.04 8.54 -2.77
N ALA A 95 -12.47 9.72 -3.00
CA ALA A 95 -12.81 10.94 -2.27
C ALA A 95 -14.25 11.38 -2.52
N THR A 96 -14.75 11.26 -3.76
CA THR A 96 -16.13 11.57 -4.13
C THR A 96 -17.10 10.58 -3.49
N GLU A 97 -16.92 9.28 -3.72
CA GLU A 97 -17.87 8.25 -3.26
C GLU A 97 -17.88 8.09 -1.74
N LEU A 98 -16.75 8.32 -1.07
CA LEU A 98 -16.63 8.20 0.39
C LEU A 98 -16.69 9.55 1.11
N GLY A 99 -16.91 10.67 0.42
CA GLY A 99 -16.82 12.01 1.01
C GLY A 99 -17.73 12.21 2.22
N SER A 100 -18.93 11.65 2.20
CA SER A 100 -19.87 11.68 3.33
C SER A 100 -19.39 10.84 4.52
N CYS A 101 -18.53 9.85 4.30
CA CYS A 101 -18.02 8.89 5.28
C CYS A 101 -16.70 9.33 5.94
N LEU A 102 -16.04 10.37 5.43
CA LEU A 102 -14.68 10.77 5.81
C LEU A 102 -14.62 12.15 6.48
N ASN A 103 -13.75 12.28 7.47
CA ASN A 103 -13.32 13.58 7.99
C ASN A 103 -12.32 14.25 7.02
N PRO A 104 -12.09 15.57 7.18
CA PRO A 104 -10.90 16.22 6.66
C PRO A 104 -9.62 15.55 7.19
N THR A 105 -8.51 15.72 6.46
CA THR A 105 -7.22 15.20 6.92
C THR A 105 -6.77 15.92 8.19
N ARG A 106 -6.14 15.16 9.09
CA ARG A 106 -5.43 15.71 10.26
C ARG A 106 -3.92 15.47 10.15
N THR A 107 -3.46 15.03 8.98
CA THR A 107 -2.06 14.68 8.79
C THR A 107 -1.18 15.92 8.91
N PRO A 108 -0.19 15.92 9.82
CA PRO A 108 0.70 17.05 10.01
C PRO A 108 1.35 17.48 8.69
N ALA A 109 1.57 18.79 8.50
CA ALA A 109 2.13 19.32 7.26
C ALA A 109 3.50 18.71 6.93
N ASP A 110 4.29 18.42 7.96
CA ASP A 110 5.62 17.82 7.88
C ASP A 110 5.58 16.31 7.58
N VAL A 111 4.41 15.66 7.64
CA VAL A 111 4.16 14.27 7.19
C VAL A 111 3.51 14.26 5.80
N ARG A 112 2.69 15.26 5.49
CA ARG A 112 2.13 15.49 4.15
C ARG A 112 3.19 15.84 3.11
N HIS A 113 4.36 16.30 3.54
CA HIS A 113 5.53 16.40 2.68
C HIS A 113 6.82 16.35 3.52
N PHE A 114 7.70 15.41 3.19
CA PHE A 114 9.01 15.27 3.83
C PHE A 114 10.10 14.97 2.80
N ARG A 115 11.32 15.41 3.10
CA ARG A 115 12.51 15.15 2.31
C ARG A 115 13.64 14.73 3.23
N ASN A 116 14.44 13.77 2.80
CA ASN A 116 15.60 13.34 3.56
C ASN A 116 16.75 14.37 3.51
N SER A 117 17.67 14.28 4.47
CA SER A 117 18.80 15.23 4.57
C SER A 117 19.79 15.14 3.40
N GLN A 118 19.83 14.00 2.70
CA GLN A 118 20.69 13.79 1.53
C GLN A 118 20.11 14.41 0.25
N GLY A 119 18.84 14.85 0.26
CA GLY A 119 18.15 15.42 -0.89
C GLY A 119 17.84 14.43 -2.02
N ASN A 120 18.06 13.13 -1.81
CA ASN A 120 17.79 12.08 -2.80
C ASN A 120 16.51 11.29 -2.51
N GLY A 121 15.76 11.64 -1.46
CA GLY A 121 14.48 11.01 -1.11
C GLY A 121 13.44 12.03 -0.69
N GLU A 122 12.25 11.97 -1.26
CA GLU A 122 11.08 12.78 -0.92
C GLU A 122 9.83 11.90 -0.78
N GLY A 123 8.85 12.33 0.02
CA GLY A 123 7.62 11.58 0.18
C GLY A 123 6.49 12.41 0.79
N SER A 124 5.30 11.83 0.72
CA SER A 124 4.06 12.36 1.27
C SER A 124 3.21 11.23 1.79
N VAL A 125 2.55 11.47 2.93
CA VAL A 125 1.47 10.63 3.43
C VAL A 125 0.32 11.55 3.81
N THR A 126 -0.89 11.23 3.34
CA THR A 126 -2.12 11.93 3.69
C THR A 126 -3.20 10.93 4.05
N LEU A 127 -3.67 11.01 5.29
CA LEU A 127 -4.71 10.16 5.85
C LEU A 127 -5.99 10.96 6.10
N ARG A 128 -7.13 10.34 5.80
CA ARG A 128 -8.46 10.85 6.18
C ARG A 128 -9.17 9.76 6.98
N SER A 129 -9.48 10.07 8.24
CA SER A 129 -10.21 9.16 9.12
C SER A 129 -11.68 9.08 8.73
N GLY A 130 -12.33 7.96 9.01
CA GLY A 130 -13.77 7.83 8.92
C GLY A 130 -14.49 8.63 10.01
N LYS A 131 -15.70 9.08 9.70
CA LYS A 131 -16.61 9.68 10.68
C LYS A 131 -17.05 8.64 11.71
N ALA A 132 -17.54 9.10 12.87
CA ALA A 132 -18.13 8.20 13.87
C ALA A 132 -19.29 7.39 13.25
N GLY A 133 -19.29 6.08 13.46
CA GLY A 133 -20.28 5.16 12.87
C GLY A 133 -20.14 4.93 11.36
N SER A 134 -19.06 5.41 10.75
CA SER A 134 -18.76 5.15 9.33
C SER A 134 -18.36 3.70 9.09
N VAL A 135 -18.66 3.17 7.90
CA VAL A 135 -18.15 1.88 7.40
C VAL A 135 -16.67 1.93 7.00
N ILE A 136 -16.09 3.13 6.94
CA ILE A 136 -14.67 3.36 6.70
C ILE A 136 -13.99 3.73 8.02
N ASP A 137 -12.85 3.12 8.31
CA ASP A 137 -11.96 3.50 9.41
C ASP A 137 -11.00 4.60 8.99
N PHE A 138 -10.31 4.42 7.86
CA PHE A 138 -9.56 5.49 7.20
C PHE A 138 -9.30 5.18 5.73
N VAL A 139 -9.00 6.22 4.97
CA VAL A 139 -8.31 6.12 3.68
C VAL A 139 -6.95 6.79 3.79
N LEU A 140 -5.94 6.21 3.13
CA LEU A 140 -4.58 6.75 3.08
C LEU A 140 -4.11 6.81 1.63
N GLY A 141 -3.54 7.95 1.26
CA GLY A 141 -2.79 8.14 0.04
C GLY A 141 -1.36 8.51 0.38
N SER A 142 -0.40 7.90 -0.28
CA SER A 142 1.01 8.21 -0.07
C SER A 142 1.82 8.03 -1.33
N TRP A 143 2.92 8.76 -1.41
CA TRP A 143 3.95 8.52 -2.40
C TRP A 143 5.35 8.68 -1.83
N LEU A 144 6.28 7.94 -2.39
CA LEU A 144 7.71 7.99 -2.07
C LEU A 144 8.49 8.08 -3.38
N HIS A 145 9.42 9.02 -3.44
CA HIS A 145 10.40 9.18 -4.51
C HIS A 145 11.79 9.02 -3.93
N CYS A 146 12.61 8.16 -4.52
CA CYS A 146 14.02 7.99 -4.15
C CYS A 146 14.89 7.90 -5.41
N THR A 147 15.89 8.77 -5.52
CA THR A 147 16.94 8.66 -6.53
C THR A 147 18.00 7.68 -6.03
N LEU A 148 18.07 6.50 -6.66
CA LEU A 148 19.05 5.47 -6.37
C LEU A 148 20.16 5.50 -7.44
N PRO A 149 21.36 4.92 -7.17
CA PRO A 149 22.47 4.90 -8.13
C PRO A 149 22.16 4.28 -9.49
N PHE A 150 21.07 3.53 -9.59
CA PHE A 150 20.64 2.78 -10.77
C PHE A 150 19.27 3.23 -11.30
N GLY A 151 18.73 4.34 -10.81
CA GLY A 151 17.47 4.91 -11.28
C GLY A 151 16.56 5.40 -10.15
N ALA A 152 15.45 6.03 -10.53
CA ALA A 152 14.43 6.45 -9.59
C ALA A 152 13.56 5.26 -9.15
N LEU A 153 13.25 5.21 -7.86
CA LEU A 153 12.19 4.41 -7.27
C LEU A 153 11.04 5.35 -6.94
N ASN A 154 9.89 5.10 -7.56
CA ASN A 154 8.65 5.80 -7.27
C ASN A 154 7.62 4.79 -6.76
N ILE A 155 7.06 5.05 -5.59
CA ILE A 155 5.98 4.26 -5.00
C ILE A 155 4.80 5.18 -4.82
N ALA A 156 3.64 4.77 -5.30
CA ALA A 156 2.36 5.42 -5.02
C ALA A 156 1.42 4.37 -4.42
N THR A 157 0.77 4.72 -3.31
CA THR A 157 -0.03 3.79 -2.54
C THR A 157 -1.36 4.43 -2.17
N LEU A 158 -2.44 3.67 -2.34
CA LEU A 158 -3.78 3.97 -1.86
C LEU A 158 -4.25 2.81 -0.98
N ILE A 159 -4.74 3.13 0.21
CA ILE A 159 -5.29 2.17 1.17
C ILE A 159 -6.68 2.62 1.57
N GLY A 160 -7.62 1.69 1.62
CA GLY A 160 -8.95 1.89 2.17
C GLY A 160 -9.25 0.86 3.25
N MET A 161 -9.20 1.27 4.51
CA MET A 161 -9.50 0.40 5.64
C MET A 161 -10.97 0.55 6.04
N SER A 162 -11.76 -0.50 5.81
CA SER A 162 -13.10 -0.66 6.39
C SER A 162 -13.08 -0.68 7.92
N SER A 163 -14.12 -0.15 8.56
CA SER A 163 -14.27 -0.13 10.02
C SER A 163 -14.89 -1.43 10.55
N LEU A 164 -15.10 -1.49 11.87
CA LEU A 164 -15.80 -2.61 12.52
C LEU A 164 -17.31 -2.59 12.29
N GLU A 165 -17.87 -1.55 11.68
CA GLU A 165 -19.32 -1.46 11.37
C GLU A 165 -19.73 -2.37 10.20
N THR A 166 -18.75 -2.88 9.45
CA THR A 166 -18.95 -3.72 8.26
C THR A 166 -17.94 -4.85 8.24
N ASP A 167 -18.24 -5.95 7.55
CA ASP A 167 -17.26 -6.99 7.23
C ASP A 167 -16.58 -6.84 5.86
N ALA A 168 -16.92 -5.79 5.09
CA ALA A 168 -16.33 -5.56 3.78
C ALA A 168 -14.79 -5.55 3.81
N PRO A 169 -14.11 -6.12 2.79
CA PRO A 169 -12.65 -6.21 2.72
C PRO A 169 -11.98 -4.84 2.70
N HIS A 170 -10.68 -4.80 2.98
CA HIS A 170 -9.89 -3.57 2.82
C HIS A 170 -9.40 -3.42 1.37
N LEU A 171 -9.08 -2.21 0.93
CA LEU A 171 -8.39 -1.96 -0.33
C LEU A 171 -6.90 -1.75 -0.07
N LEU A 172 -6.07 -2.41 -0.86
CA LEU A 172 -4.65 -2.10 -1.02
C LEU A 172 -4.35 -1.90 -2.51
N PHE A 173 -3.78 -0.76 -2.87
CA PHE A 173 -3.26 -0.50 -4.20
C PHE A 173 -1.87 0.14 -4.11
N GLU A 174 -0.84 -0.59 -4.52
CA GLU A 174 0.52 -0.09 -4.69
C GLU A 174 0.92 -0.10 -6.17
N PHE A 175 1.45 1.03 -6.60
CA PHE A 175 2.03 1.28 -7.91
C PHE A 175 3.52 1.58 -7.71
N ILE A 176 4.38 0.61 -8.02
CA ILE A 176 5.79 0.63 -7.68
C ILE A 176 6.62 0.64 -8.96
N GLN A 177 7.07 1.82 -9.35
CA GLN A 177 7.84 2.03 -10.57
C GLN A 177 9.34 2.12 -10.24
N THR A 178 10.14 1.33 -10.95
CA THR A 178 11.61 1.39 -10.88
C THR A 178 12.16 1.72 -12.26
N GLY A 179 12.63 2.96 -12.42
CA GLY A 179 13.03 3.49 -13.72
C GLY A 179 11.86 3.64 -14.71
N PRO A 180 12.15 3.87 -16.00
CA PRO A 180 11.10 4.15 -16.99
C PRO A 180 10.35 2.91 -17.50
N ASN A 181 10.92 1.71 -17.32
CA ASN A 181 10.47 0.51 -18.05
C ASN A 181 9.99 -0.64 -17.16
N SER A 182 9.96 -0.47 -15.83
CA SER A 182 9.51 -1.53 -14.91
C SER A 182 8.51 -0.99 -13.91
N LEU A 183 7.36 -1.65 -13.83
CA LEU A 183 6.30 -1.39 -12.86
C LEU A 183 5.96 -2.69 -12.14
N VAL A 184 5.75 -2.62 -10.83
CA VAL A 184 5.05 -3.66 -10.06
C VAL A 184 3.73 -3.07 -9.59
N VAL A 185 2.65 -3.79 -9.83
CA VAL A 185 1.30 -3.49 -9.33
C VAL A 185 0.94 -4.54 -8.29
N VAL A 186 0.61 -4.07 -7.09
CA VAL A 186 -0.04 -4.87 -6.04
C VAL A 186 -1.41 -4.26 -5.82
N LEU A 187 -2.47 -4.96 -6.21
CA LEU A 187 -3.83 -4.49 -6.07
C LEU A 187 -4.72 -5.61 -5.57
N ASP A 188 -5.39 -5.36 -4.44
CA ASP A 188 -6.17 -6.39 -3.78
C ASP A 188 -7.31 -5.84 -2.92
N LEU A 189 -8.31 -6.70 -2.73
CA LEU A 189 -9.30 -6.55 -1.68
C LEU A 189 -8.91 -7.48 -0.52
N LEU A 190 -8.19 -6.96 0.46
CA LEU A 190 -7.63 -7.78 1.55
C LEU A 190 -8.77 -8.41 2.38
N PRO A 191 -8.82 -9.74 2.49
CA PRO A 191 -9.86 -10.42 3.25
C PRO A 191 -9.70 -10.10 4.73
N ARG A 192 -10.83 -9.86 5.41
CA ARG A 192 -10.87 -9.63 6.86
C ARG A 192 -11.35 -10.85 7.65
N LYS A 193 -11.69 -11.92 6.95
CA LYS A 193 -12.04 -13.23 7.52
C LYS A 193 -11.16 -14.31 6.93
N ASP A 194 -11.12 -15.45 7.60
CA ASP A 194 -10.48 -16.65 7.07
C ASP A 194 -11.34 -17.23 5.95
N LEU A 195 -10.79 -17.29 4.73
CA LEU A 195 -11.52 -17.70 3.54
C LEU A 195 -11.77 -19.21 3.45
N VAL A 196 -11.04 -20.02 4.22
CA VAL A 196 -11.27 -21.47 4.28
C VAL A 196 -12.42 -21.77 5.24
N ILE A 197 -12.55 -20.99 6.32
CA ILE A 197 -13.59 -21.15 7.33
C ILE A 197 -14.90 -20.48 6.89
N ASP A 198 -14.85 -19.24 6.40
CA ASP A 198 -16.02 -18.46 5.99
C ASP A 198 -16.18 -18.49 4.46
N THR A 199 -16.74 -19.60 3.97
CA THR A 199 -16.97 -19.81 2.53
C THR A 199 -18.04 -18.87 1.95
N GLU A 200 -18.97 -18.37 2.77
CA GLU A 200 -19.93 -17.36 2.34
C GLU A 200 -19.24 -16.02 2.08
N TYR A 201 -18.26 -15.64 2.92
CA TYR A 201 -17.42 -14.47 2.70
C TYR A 201 -16.58 -14.60 1.43
N LEU A 202 -15.95 -15.76 1.23
CA LEU A 202 -15.20 -16.07 0.00
C LEU A 202 -16.10 -15.88 -1.24
N LYS A 203 -17.27 -16.52 -1.22
CA LYS A 203 -18.22 -16.45 -2.34
C LYS A 203 -18.64 -15.02 -2.63
N ARG A 204 -19.11 -14.28 -1.61
CA ARG A 204 -19.67 -12.93 -1.79
C ARG A 204 -18.67 -11.91 -2.32
N PHE A 205 -17.44 -11.91 -1.82
CA PHE A 205 -16.47 -10.85 -2.16
C PHE A 205 -15.47 -11.25 -3.25
N TYR A 206 -15.33 -12.54 -3.57
CA TYR A 206 -14.27 -13.02 -4.47
C TYR A 206 -14.76 -13.92 -5.60
N GLU A 207 -15.74 -14.81 -5.37
CA GLU A 207 -16.25 -15.71 -6.43
C GLU A 207 -17.38 -15.07 -7.25
N ASP A 208 -18.34 -14.42 -6.58
CA ASP A 208 -19.45 -13.72 -7.23
C ASP A 208 -19.00 -12.34 -7.78
N ALA A 209 -17.83 -11.88 -7.38
CA ALA A 209 -17.21 -10.67 -7.88
C ALA A 209 -16.45 -10.93 -9.20
N THR A 210 -16.21 -9.87 -9.97
CA THR A 210 -15.48 -9.96 -11.25
C THR A 210 -13.95 -9.96 -11.10
N LEU A 211 -13.43 -10.07 -9.87
CA LEU A 211 -12.01 -9.87 -9.54
C LEU A 211 -11.08 -10.86 -10.25
N GLU A 212 -11.43 -12.15 -10.26
CA GLU A 212 -10.59 -13.17 -10.92
C GLU A 212 -10.56 -12.96 -12.44
N SER A 213 -11.70 -12.62 -13.06
CA SER A 213 -11.75 -12.29 -14.49
C SER A 213 -10.88 -11.08 -14.83
N ILE A 214 -10.93 -10.02 -14.00
CA ILE A 214 -10.08 -8.82 -14.19
C ILE A 214 -8.59 -9.20 -14.14
N LYS A 215 -8.20 -10.01 -13.15
CA LYS A 215 -6.82 -10.50 -13.01
C LYS A 215 -6.38 -11.35 -14.19
N GLN A 216 -7.25 -12.26 -14.67
CA GLN A 216 -6.96 -13.13 -15.81
C GLN A 216 -6.81 -12.34 -17.12
N GLU A 217 -7.64 -11.32 -17.36
CA GLU A 217 -7.47 -10.44 -18.52
C GLU A 217 -6.17 -9.63 -18.42
N LEU A 218 -5.87 -9.06 -17.24
CA LEU A 218 -4.65 -8.30 -17.04
C LEU A 218 -3.39 -9.15 -17.26
N GLN A 219 -3.42 -10.43 -16.85
CA GLN A 219 -2.33 -11.39 -17.06
C GLN A 219 -1.97 -11.59 -18.55
N LYS A 220 -2.91 -11.41 -19.48
CA LYS A 220 -2.67 -11.57 -20.92
C LYS A 220 -1.91 -10.39 -21.53
N THR A 221 -1.70 -9.31 -20.77
CA THR A 221 -1.00 -8.12 -21.25
C THR A 221 0.45 -8.46 -21.61
N PRO A 222 0.95 -8.04 -22.79
CA PRO A 222 2.35 -8.20 -23.15
C PRO A 222 3.29 -7.60 -22.10
N GLY A 223 4.33 -8.34 -21.72
CA GLY A 223 5.28 -7.92 -20.69
C GLY A 223 4.79 -8.11 -19.25
N ALA A 224 3.59 -8.67 -19.03
CA ALA A 224 3.12 -9.05 -17.70
C ALA A 224 3.84 -10.31 -17.21
N GLN A 225 4.38 -10.24 -15.99
CA GLN A 225 5.01 -11.35 -15.28
C GLN A 225 4.45 -11.39 -13.87
N ARG A 226 4.15 -12.59 -13.35
CA ARG A 226 3.72 -12.72 -11.96
C ARG A 226 4.81 -12.17 -11.04
N TYR A 227 4.43 -11.26 -10.14
CA TYR A 227 5.31 -10.78 -9.09
C TYR A 227 5.14 -11.68 -7.87
N GLU A 228 6.24 -12.27 -7.40
CA GLU A 228 6.25 -13.08 -6.20
C GLU A 228 6.85 -12.28 -5.04
N PRO A 229 6.05 -11.81 -4.07
CA PRO A 229 6.58 -11.06 -2.95
C PRO A 229 7.41 -12.01 -2.08
N PRO A 230 8.68 -11.72 -1.78
CA PRO A 230 9.51 -12.63 -0.99
C PRO A 230 9.17 -12.67 0.52
N THR A 231 8.35 -11.74 1.03
CA THR A 231 7.77 -11.85 2.37
C THR A 231 6.54 -12.76 2.33
N LEU A 232 6.63 -13.92 2.98
CA LEU A 232 5.53 -14.89 3.08
C LEU A 232 4.27 -14.30 3.72
N TYR A 233 4.43 -13.38 4.67
CA TYR A 233 3.30 -12.69 5.29
C TYR A 233 2.42 -11.97 4.25
N ILE A 234 3.02 -11.31 3.24
CA ILE A 234 2.26 -10.65 2.17
C ILE A 234 1.48 -11.68 1.34
N ARG A 235 2.09 -12.83 1.03
CA ARG A 235 1.41 -13.92 0.30
C ARG A 235 0.18 -14.46 1.05
N CYS A 236 0.25 -14.52 2.38
CA CYS A 236 -0.85 -14.99 3.22
C CYS A 236 -1.89 -13.90 3.53
N LEU A 237 -1.49 -12.63 3.45
CA LEU A 237 -2.36 -11.49 3.67
C LEU A 237 -3.33 -11.31 2.52
N THR A 238 -2.85 -11.46 1.29
CA THR A 238 -3.61 -11.17 0.08
C THR A 238 -4.62 -12.24 -0.30
N SER A 239 -5.68 -11.82 -0.97
CA SER A 239 -6.75 -12.68 -1.46
C SER A 239 -6.31 -13.58 -2.61
N PRO A 240 -7.07 -14.66 -2.90
CA PRO A 240 -6.85 -15.49 -4.09
C PRO A 240 -6.90 -14.72 -5.41
N THR A 241 -7.66 -13.62 -5.47
CA THR A 241 -7.86 -12.81 -6.69
C THR A 241 -6.93 -11.59 -6.74
N CYS A 242 -5.94 -11.51 -5.85
CA CYS A 242 -4.97 -10.42 -5.83
C CYS A 242 -4.22 -10.29 -7.17
N ILE A 243 -4.11 -9.04 -7.65
CA ILE A 243 -3.25 -8.67 -8.76
C ILE A 243 -1.86 -8.38 -8.20
N MET A 244 -0.92 -9.32 -8.42
CA MET A 244 0.51 -9.15 -8.17
C MET A 244 1.28 -9.39 -9.46
N TYR A 245 1.46 -8.33 -10.24
CA TYR A 245 2.12 -8.41 -11.53
C TYR A 245 3.20 -7.35 -11.68
N LYS A 246 4.30 -7.76 -12.28
CA LYS A 246 5.32 -6.90 -12.84
C LYS A 246 5.02 -6.70 -14.32
N PHE A 247 5.10 -5.46 -14.78
CA PHE A 247 5.00 -5.10 -16.18
C PHE A 247 6.33 -4.50 -16.64
N GLU A 248 6.82 -4.99 -17.77
CA GLU A 248 7.97 -4.42 -18.46
C GLU A 248 7.54 -3.92 -19.84
N GLY A 249 8.02 -2.74 -20.23
CA GLY A 249 7.83 -2.25 -21.60
C GLY A 249 8.47 -3.20 -22.61
N THR A 250 7.79 -3.43 -23.73
CA THR A 250 8.26 -4.26 -24.83
C THR A 250 8.65 -3.38 -26.03
N ALA A 251 9.15 -3.99 -27.10
CA ALA A 251 9.43 -3.28 -28.35
C ALA A 251 8.15 -2.71 -29.01
N GLU A 252 7.00 -3.36 -28.78
CA GLU A 252 5.71 -3.03 -29.39
C GLU A 252 4.84 -2.15 -28.49
N HIS A 253 4.99 -2.29 -27.17
CA HIS A 253 4.19 -1.58 -26.18
C HIS A 253 5.06 -0.95 -25.11
N SER A 254 5.06 0.39 -25.05
CA SER A 254 5.72 1.08 -23.95
C SER A 254 5.01 0.80 -22.62
N LEU A 255 5.73 0.95 -21.51
CA LEU A 255 5.13 0.81 -20.18
C LEU A 255 3.95 1.78 -20.01
N ASP A 256 4.08 3.01 -20.51
CA ASP A 256 3.03 4.03 -20.45
C ASP A 256 1.74 3.61 -21.20
N GLN A 257 1.86 2.94 -22.34
CA GLN A 257 0.71 2.38 -23.06
C GLN A 257 0.05 1.24 -22.28
N ILE A 258 0.85 0.37 -21.66
CA ILE A 258 0.36 -0.70 -20.78
C ILE A 258 -0.40 -0.11 -19.59
N VAL A 259 0.14 0.96 -18.98
CA VAL A 259 -0.48 1.66 -17.85
C VAL A 259 -1.79 2.31 -18.27
N GLN A 260 -1.78 3.10 -19.36
CA GLN A 260 -2.96 3.81 -19.85
C GLN A 260 -4.10 2.87 -20.25
N GLY A 261 -3.78 1.69 -20.79
CA GLY A 261 -4.74 0.67 -21.19
C GLY A 261 -5.07 -0.32 -20.08
N ALA A 262 -4.33 -1.44 -20.07
CA ALA A 262 -4.70 -2.63 -19.30
C ALA A 262 -4.66 -2.39 -17.78
N VAL A 263 -3.60 -1.76 -17.26
CA VAL A 263 -3.47 -1.53 -15.81
C VAL A 263 -4.54 -0.56 -15.31
N SER A 264 -4.76 0.55 -16.03
CA SER A 264 -5.78 1.54 -15.68
C SER A 264 -7.19 0.94 -15.66
N SER A 265 -7.54 0.18 -16.69
CA SER A 265 -8.84 -0.51 -16.76
C SER A 265 -9.02 -1.49 -15.60
N ALA A 266 -8.03 -2.35 -15.34
CA ALA A 266 -8.09 -3.32 -14.26
C ALA A 266 -8.20 -2.64 -12.89
N ALA A 267 -7.38 -1.62 -12.63
CA ALA A 267 -7.35 -0.93 -11.35
C ALA A 267 -8.67 -0.20 -11.05
N LYS A 268 -9.21 0.53 -12.03
CA LYS A 268 -10.52 1.20 -11.89
C LYS A 268 -11.64 0.21 -11.62
N ASN A 269 -11.63 -0.95 -12.29
CA ASN A 269 -12.64 -1.98 -12.07
C ASN A 269 -12.54 -2.61 -10.67
N VAL A 270 -11.35 -2.95 -10.18
CA VAL A 270 -11.19 -3.50 -8.81
C VAL A 270 -11.61 -2.49 -7.75
N VAL A 271 -11.22 -1.21 -7.89
CA VAL A 271 -11.62 -0.17 -6.93
C VAL A 271 -13.13 0.06 -6.96
N LYS A 272 -13.77 -0.02 -8.13
CA LYS A 272 -15.23 0.00 -8.22
C LYS A 272 -15.87 -1.15 -7.45
N VAL A 273 -15.35 -2.38 -7.59
CA VAL A 273 -15.82 -3.54 -6.80
C VAL A 273 -15.63 -3.28 -5.30
N TRP A 274 -14.52 -2.67 -4.89
CA TRP A 274 -14.30 -2.33 -3.48
C TRP A 274 -15.31 -1.30 -2.95
N LEU A 275 -15.57 -0.23 -3.70
CA LEU A 275 -16.55 0.80 -3.34
C LEU A 275 -17.95 0.20 -3.21
N GLU A 276 -18.35 -0.65 -4.15
CA GLU A 276 -19.61 -1.41 -4.06
C GLU A 276 -19.62 -2.35 -2.84
N SER A 277 -18.48 -3.00 -2.54
CA SER A 277 -18.33 -3.90 -1.40
C SER A 277 -18.56 -3.18 -0.08
N VAL A 278 -17.96 -2.01 0.12
CA VAL A 278 -18.03 -1.27 1.39
C VAL A 278 -19.33 -0.49 1.55
N LEU A 279 -19.89 0.05 0.46
CA LEU A 279 -21.10 0.87 0.51
C LEU A 279 -22.40 0.06 0.45
N LYS A 280 -22.39 -1.14 -0.16
CA LYS A 280 -23.63 -1.89 -0.44
C LYS A 280 -23.60 -3.34 0.05
N LEU A 281 -22.51 -4.07 -0.17
CA LEU A 281 -22.49 -5.54 0.06
C LEU A 281 -22.06 -5.95 1.47
N GLY A 282 -21.34 -5.10 2.18
CA GLY A 282 -20.89 -5.33 3.55
C GLY A 282 -22.04 -5.61 4.50
N LYS A 283 -21.93 -6.68 5.29
CA LYS A 283 -22.90 -6.97 6.35
C LYS A 283 -22.56 -6.09 7.55
N LYS A 284 -23.58 -5.50 8.18
CA LYS A 284 -23.41 -4.84 9.47
C LYS A 284 -22.98 -5.87 10.50
N MET A 285 -21.99 -5.51 11.31
CA MET A 285 -21.51 -6.38 12.39
C MET A 285 -22.18 -5.98 13.71
N PRO A 286 -23.14 -6.76 14.25
CA PRO A 286 -23.70 -6.47 15.56
C PRO A 286 -22.63 -6.62 16.65
N GLY A 287 -22.69 -5.74 17.65
CA GLY A 287 -21.70 -5.64 18.72
C GLY A 287 -21.58 -6.93 19.54
N GLY A 288 -20.63 -7.79 19.16
CA GLY A 288 -20.35 -9.08 19.81
C GLY A 288 -19.36 -9.92 18.99
N ASP A 289 -19.56 -10.00 17.67
CA ASP A 289 -18.77 -10.85 16.75
C ASP A 289 -17.58 -10.13 16.09
N THR A 290 -17.22 -8.94 16.56
CA THR A 290 -16.17 -8.10 15.93
C THR A 290 -14.76 -8.39 16.44
N GLN A 291 -14.58 -9.26 17.44
CA GLN A 291 -13.25 -9.50 18.03
C GLN A 291 -12.26 -10.13 17.06
N LEU A 292 -12.70 -11.10 16.24
CA LEU A 292 -11.85 -11.72 15.23
C LEU A 292 -11.47 -10.72 14.13
N LEU A 293 -12.43 -9.91 13.67
CA LEU A 293 -12.19 -8.82 12.72
C LEU A 293 -11.19 -7.81 13.29
N LEU A 294 -11.42 -7.32 14.51
CA LEU A 294 -10.53 -6.38 15.18
C LEU A 294 -9.11 -6.94 15.35
N GLY A 295 -9.00 -8.21 15.75
CA GLY A 295 -7.71 -8.89 15.87
C GLY A 295 -6.96 -8.94 14.53
N ARG A 296 -7.67 -9.28 13.45
CA ARG A 296 -7.09 -9.32 12.11
C ARG A 296 -6.74 -7.93 11.58
N ASP A 297 -7.64 -6.96 11.65
CA ASP A 297 -7.40 -5.58 11.21
C ASP A 297 -6.22 -4.97 11.96
N ARG A 298 -6.10 -5.20 13.28
CA ARG A 298 -4.95 -4.77 14.08
C ARG A 298 -3.66 -5.42 13.59
N MET A 299 -3.70 -6.71 13.27
CA MET A 299 -2.54 -7.44 12.75
C MET A 299 -2.12 -6.86 11.39
N ILE A 300 -3.06 -6.59 10.49
CA ILE A 300 -2.80 -5.95 9.18
C ILE A 300 -2.12 -4.59 9.38
N LYS A 301 -2.68 -3.72 10.20
CA LYS A 301 -2.11 -2.38 10.48
C LYS A 301 -0.72 -2.47 11.10
N THR A 302 -0.55 -3.34 12.10
CA THR A 302 0.72 -3.48 12.82
C THR A 302 1.80 -4.01 11.89
N LYS A 303 1.49 -5.04 11.11
CA LYS A 303 2.45 -5.64 10.17
C LYS A 303 2.76 -4.74 8.99
N GLY A 304 1.79 -3.98 8.47
CA GLY A 304 2.07 -2.94 7.47
C GLY A 304 3.05 -1.88 8.00
N VAL A 305 2.86 -1.41 9.24
CA VAL A 305 3.80 -0.47 9.88
C VAL A 305 5.19 -1.10 10.10
N GLU A 306 5.28 -2.37 10.48
CA GLU A 306 6.56 -3.05 10.74
C GLU A 306 7.34 -3.33 9.44
N VAL A 307 6.66 -3.90 8.44
CA VAL A 307 7.27 -4.39 7.21
C VAL A 307 7.63 -3.22 6.28
N ASP A 308 6.71 -2.26 6.11
CA ASP A 308 6.91 -1.21 5.11
C ASP A 308 7.53 0.03 5.75
N LEU A 309 6.90 0.58 6.79
CA LEU A 309 7.34 1.85 7.36
C LEU A 309 8.59 1.69 8.23
N SER A 310 8.60 0.76 9.17
CA SER A 310 9.67 0.68 10.18
C SER A 310 10.96 0.05 9.65
N SER A 311 10.87 -0.79 8.63
CA SER A 311 12.04 -1.48 8.07
C SER A 311 12.69 -0.71 6.91
N ASN A 312 11.90 -0.08 6.04
CA ASN A 312 12.42 0.58 4.84
C ASN A 312 12.54 2.10 4.98
N MET A 313 11.62 2.79 5.67
CA MET A 313 11.67 4.26 5.78
C MET A 313 12.94 4.77 6.47
N PRO A 314 13.45 4.19 7.58
CA PRO A 314 14.68 4.70 8.19
C PRO A 314 15.88 4.65 7.24
N ARG A 315 15.93 3.63 6.36
CA ARG A 315 17.02 3.47 5.40
C ARG A 315 16.96 4.49 4.26
N LEU A 316 15.75 4.89 3.86
CA LEU A 316 15.53 5.80 2.73
C LEU A 316 15.46 7.27 3.17
N PHE A 317 14.89 7.54 4.35
CA PHE A 317 14.55 8.88 4.82
C PHE A 317 15.21 9.27 6.13
N GLY A 318 15.85 8.34 6.84
CA GLY A 318 16.40 8.56 8.17
C GLY A 318 15.37 8.28 9.27
N GLN A 319 15.89 7.96 10.46
CA GLN A 319 15.08 7.51 11.59
C GLN A 319 14.06 8.57 12.06
N GLU A 320 14.44 9.84 12.06
CA GLU A 320 13.59 10.94 12.51
C GLU A 320 12.30 11.05 11.69
N ILE A 321 12.42 11.02 10.35
CA ILE A 321 11.27 11.06 9.44
C ILE A 321 10.42 9.81 9.61
N ALA A 322 11.05 8.64 9.68
CA ALA A 322 10.35 7.39 9.88
C ALA A 322 9.52 7.39 11.19
N ASP A 323 10.10 7.84 12.30
CA ASP A 323 9.42 7.92 13.58
C ASP A 323 8.23 8.87 13.55
N ARG A 324 8.38 10.03 12.90
CA ARG A 324 7.29 11.01 12.73
C ARG A 324 6.13 10.45 11.92
N VAL A 325 6.41 9.83 10.77
CA VAL A 325 5.38 9.18 9.92
C VAL A 325 4.67 8.05 10.67
N VAL A 326 5.42 7.20 11.37
CA VAL A 326 4.85 6.10 12.16
C VAL A 326 3.99 6.63 13.31
N GLN A 327 4.38 7.72 13.97
CA GLN A 327 3.59 8.35 15.01
C GLN A 327 2.28 8.93 14.48
N ALA A 328 2.31 9.62 13.34
CA ALA A 328 1.11 10.17 12.71
C ALA A 328 0.12 9.04 12.35
N PHE A 329 0.60 7.98 11.67
CA PHE A 329 -0.22 6.82 11.35
C PHE A 329 -0.85 6.18 12.59
N ARG A 330 -0.10 6.04 13.69
CA ARG A 330 -0.61 5.47 14.95
C ARG A 330 -1.70 6.33 15.61
N ARG A 331 -1.65 7.66 15.42
CA ARG A 331 -2.67 8.58 15.93
C ARG A 331 -3.89 8.69 15.02
N GLY A 332 -3.86 8.05 13.84
CA GLY A 332 -4.89 8.25 12.82
C GLY A 332 -4.86 9.69 12.28
N GLU A 333 -3.66 10.26 12.25
CA GLU A 333 -3.37 11.59 11.74
C GLU A 333 -2.70 11.48 10.38
#